data_AF-A0A3D4QR99-F1
#
_entry.id   AF-A0A3D4QR99-F1
#
_cell.length_a   1.000
_cell.length_b   1.000
_cell.length_c   1.000
_cell.angle_alpha   90.00
_cell.angle_beta   90.00
_cell.angle_gamma   90.00
#
_symmetry.space_group_name_H-M   'P 1'
#
loop_
_entity.id
_entity.type
_entity.pdbx_description
1 polymer ?
#
loop_
_entity_poly.entity_id
_entity_poly.type
_entity_poly.pdbx_seq_one_letter_code
_entity_poly.pdbx_strand_id
1 'polypeptide(L)'
;FFESIEYIRNQDDKLIIEEMREKCLRGFLRCIPQKMRVCFLLKTCLELKNKEIAKVLNLTEANVKVLLHRGREKLKDMFEYRCNLIDPQKPCKCYLWIKFMRDRGLPLPENGINYRDKELEEDHFKNMSTMKQVEYLYKVKHEYT
;
A
#
# COMPACT_ATOMS: atom_id res chain seq x y z
N PHE A 1 15.81 -8.69 -13.82
CA PHE A 1 16.15 -7.26 -13.53
C PHE A 1 17.09 -7.12 -12.35
N PHE A 2 16.81 -7.74 -11.19
CA PHE A 2 17.67 -7.64 -10.00
C PHE A 2 18.70 -8.77 -9.83
N GLU A 3 18.82 -9.67 -10.80
CA GLU A 3 19.67 -10.87 -10.70
C GLU A 3 21.17 -10.56 -10.46
N SER A 4 21.64 -9.37 -10.82
CA SER A 4 23.05 -8.97 -10.71
C SER A 4 23.35 -8.04 -9.52
N ILE A 5 22.41 -7.85 -8.60
CA ILE A 5 22.52 -6.85 -7.52
C ILE A 5 22.82 -7.55 -6.18
N GLU A 6 24.05 -7.42 -5.69
CA GLU A 6 24.48 -7.96 -4.38
C GLU A 6 24.12 -7.01 -3.23
N TYR A 7 23.20 -7.41 -2.36
CA TYR A 7 22.73 -6.56 -1.26
C TYR A 7 23.32 -6.97 0.09
N ILE A 8 24.05 -6.04 0.71
CA ILE A 8 24.52 -6.15 2.10
C ILE A 8 23.49 -5.47 3.00
N ARG A 9 22.91 -6.21 3.94
CA ARG A 9 21.89 -5.71 4.86
C ARG A 9 22.50 -4.69 5.82
N ASN A 10 22.05 -3.43 5.76
CA ASN A 10 22.39 -2.40 6.73
C ASN A 10 21.23 -2.21 7.74
N GLN A 11 21.54 -1.91 9.00
CA GLN A 11 20.57 -1.72 10.08
C GLN A 11 19.63 -0.51 9.80
N ASP A 12 20.14 0.51 9.11
CA ASP A 12 19.41 1.71 8.71
C ASP A 12 18.41 1.48 7.55
N ASP A 13 18.52 0.35 6.85
CA ASP A 13 17.69 0.09 5.66
C ASP A 13 16.24 -0.25 6.01
N LYS A 14 15.93 -0.59 7.26
CA LYS A 14 14.57 -0.97 7.65
C LYS A 14 13.58 0.18 7.39
N LEU A 15 13.89 1.40 7.82
CA LEU A 15 13.02 2.56 7.61
C LEU A 15 12.87 2.88 6.12
N ILE A 16 13.97 2.83 5.38
CA ILE A 16 14.00 3.10 3.93
C ILE A 16 13.21 2.03 3.16
N ILE A 17 13.20 0.78 3.63
CA ILE A 17 12.38 -0.31 3.07
C ILE A 17 10.90 -0.03 3.27
N GLU A 18 10.47 0.43 4.45
CA GLU A 18 9.07 0.79 4.68
C GLU A 18 8.66 1.99 3.82
N GLU A 19 9.51 3.02 3.74
CA GLU A 19 9.29 4.18 2.87
C GLU A 19 9.23 3.79 1.38
N MET A 20 10.05 2.83 0.96
CA MET A 20 9.97 2.25 -0.39
C MET A 20 8.63 1.56 -0.64
N ARG A 21 8.09 0.82 0.34
CA ARG A 21 6.79 0.15 0.22
C ARG A 21 5.66 1.17 0.11
N GLU A 22 5.69 2.20 0.96
CA GLU A 22 4.76 3.33 0.91
C GLU A 22 4.82 4.07 -0.44
N LYS A 23 6.02 4.38 -0.92
CA LYS A 23 6.23 5.02 -2.23
C LYS A 23 5.68 4.17 -3.37
N CYS A 24 5.91 2.85 -3.34
CA CYS A 24 5.35 1.91 -4.31
C CYS A 24 3.82 1.91 -4.26
N LEU A 25 3.22 1.77 -3.08
CA LEU A 25 1.76 1.77 -2.90
C LEU A 25 1.13 3.07 -3.40
N ARG A 26 1.69 4.22 -3.04
CA ARG A 26 1.25 5.54 -3.55
C ARG A 26 1.37 5.62 -5.06
N GLY A 27 2.46 5.08 -5.64
CA GLY A 27 2.65 4.94 -7.07
C GLY A 27 1.50 4.17 -7.74
N PHE A 28 1.15 3.00 -7.22
CA PHE A 28 0.06 2.17 -7.75
C PHE A 28 -1.31 2.81 -7.54
N LEU A 29 -1.57 3.40 -6.37
CA LEU A 29 -2.80 4.15 -6.12
C LEU A 29 -2.98 5.30 -7.13
N ARG A 30 -1.90 5.95 -7.58
CA ARG A 30 -2.00 6.98 -8.63
C ARG A 30 -2.48 6.46 -9.98
N CYS A 31 -2.28 5.17 -10.27
CA CYS A 31 -2.76 4.54 -11.50
C CYS A 31 -4.25 4.12 -11.42
N ILE A 32 -4.88 4.23 -10.25
CA ILE A 32 -6.30 3.91 -10.05
C ILE A 32 -7.15 5.13 -10.40
N PRO A 33 -8.29 4.95 -11.10
CA PRO A 33 -9.23 6.04 -11.36
C PRO A 33 -9.60 6.80 -10.09
N GLN A 34 -9.59 8.13 -10.15
CA GLN A 34 -9.73 9.01 -8.99
C GLN A 34 -10.91 8.65 -8.09
N LYS A 35 -12.10 8.36 -8.65
CA LYS A 35 -13.29 7.99 -7.85
C LYS A 35 -13.07 6.72 -7.03
N MET A 36 -12.44 5.70 -7.62
CA MET A 36 -12.11 4.45 -6.91
C MET A 36 -11.05 4.71 -5.83
N ARG A 37 -10.01 5.49 -6.17
CA ARG A 37 -8.94 5.88 -5.22
C ARG A 37 -9.48 6.63 -4.02
N VAL A 38 -10.33 7.63 -4.24
CA VAL A 38 -10.92 8.43 -3.15
C VAL A 38 -11.85 7.56 -2.29
N CYS A 39 -12.72 6.73 -2.90
CA CYS A 39 -13.52 5.77 -2.13
C CYS A 39 -12.64 4.84 -1.29
N PHE A 40 -11.56 4.31 -1.87
CA PHE A 40 -10.63 3.43 -1.19
C PHE A 40 -9.98 4.13 0.00
N LEU A 41 -9.40 5.33 -0.18
CA LEU A 41 -8.76 6.09 0.89
C LEU A 41 -9.73 6.49 2.01
N LEU A 42 -10.94 6.92 1.68
CA LEU A 42 -11.97 7.22 2.68
C LEU A 42 -12.35 5.96 3.49
N LYS A 43 -12.32 4.79 2.85
CA LYS A 43 -12.62 3.51 3.50
C LYS A 43 -11.47 3.00 4.36
N THR A 44 -10.23 3.11 3.90
CA THR A 44 -9.06 2.47 4.52
C THR A 44 -8.28 3.39 5.43
N CYS A 45 -8.15 4.67 5.09
CA CYS A 45 -7.38 5.64 5.89
C CYS A 45 -8.25 6.38 6.90
N LEU A 46 -9.53 6.59 6.60
CA LEU A 46 -10.48 7.27 7.49
C LEU A 46 -11.54 6.33 8.07
N GLU A 47 -11.45 5.03 7.75
CA GLU A 47 -12.33 3.98 8.28
C GLU A 47 -13.85 4.22 8.13
N LEU A 48 -14.26 5.08 7.18
CA LEU A 48 -15.65 5.45 7.01
C LEU A 48 -16.51 4.25 6.57
N LYS A 49 -17.77 4.23 7.03
CA LYS A 49 -18.79 3.29 6.55
C LYS A 49 -19.20 3.65 5.12
N ASN A 50 -19.68 2.66 4.36
CA ASN A 50 -20.05 2.89 2.96
C ASN A 50 -21.12 3.97 2.80
N LYS A 51 -22.05 4.07 3.77
CA LYS A 51 -23.07 5.13 3.86
C LYS A 51 -22.48 6.54 4.03
N GLU A 52 -21.43 6.67 4.83
CA GLU A 52 -20.75 7.95 5.06
C GLU A 52 -19.98 8.37 3.80
N ILE A 53 -19.28 7.43 3.17
CA ILE A 53 -18.59 7.65 1.89
C ILE A 53 -19.59 8.06 0.80
N ALA A 54 -20.75 7.39 0.75
CA ALA A 54 -21.82 7.71 -0.18
C ALA A 54 -22.31 9.16 0.01
N LYS A 55 -22.52 9.59 1.25
CA LYS A 55 -22.89 10.97 1.59
C LYS A 55 -21.80 11.97 1.21
N VAL A 56 -20.53 11.70 1.57
CA VAL A 56 -19.38 12.58 1.30
C VAL A 56 -19.16 12.79 -0.19
N LEU A 57 -19.32 11.74 -0.99
CA LEU A 57 -19.06 11.76 -2.44
C LEU A 57 -20.30 12.01 -3.30
N ASN A 58 -21.47 12.22 -2.67
CA ASN A 58 -22.76 12.32 -3.34
C ASN A 58 -23.03 11.14 -4.30
N LEU A 59 -22.87 9.92 -3.78
CA LEU A 59 -23.07 8.65 -4.48
C LEU A 59 -24.12 7.80 -3.74
N THR A 60 -24.60 6.73 -4.39
CA THR A 60 -25.35 5.68 -3.70
C THR A 60 -24.40 4.71 -2.99
N GLU A 61 -24.86 4.04 -1.93
CA GLU A 61 -24.07 2.99 -1.26
C GLU A 61 -23.70 1.85 -2.22
N ALA A 62 -24.57 1.53 -3.17
CA ALA A 62 -24.31 0.56 -4.24
C ALA A 62 -23.12 0.98 -5.11
N ASN A 63 -23.07 2.25 -5.53
CA ASN A 63 -21.93 2.79 -6.28
C ASN A 63 -20.63 2.71 -5.47
N VAL A 64 -20.67 3.01 -4.17
CA VAL A 64 -19.49 2.89 -3.29
C VAL A 64 -19.00 1.45 -3.24
N LYS A 65 -19.89 0.46 -3.06
CA LYS A 65 -19.52 -0.97 -3.07
C LYS A 65 -18.81 -1.36 -4.38
N VAL A 66 -19.37 -0.94 -5.53
CA VAL A 66 -18.78 -1.21 -6.86
C VAL A 66 -17.41 -0.55 -7.01
N LEU A 67 -17.27 0.73 -6.62
CA LEU A 67 -16.00 1.46 -6.71
C LEU A 67 -14.92 0.83 -5.83
N LEU A 68 -15.29 0.42 -4.61
CA LEU A 68 -14.38 -0.26 -3.69
C LEU A 68 -13.95 -1.63 -4.22
N HIS A 69 -14.87 -2.42 -4.76
CA HIS A 69 -14.55 -3.72 -5.36
C HIS A 69 -13.60 -3.55 -6.54
N ARG A 70 -13.94 -2.69 -7.51
CA ARG A 70 -13.09 -2.44 -8.69
C ARG A 70 -11.73 -1.85 -8.31
N GLY A 71 -11.68 -0.99 -7.29
CA GLY A 71 -10.42 -0.44 -6.78
C GLY A 71 -9.51 -1.53 -6.19
N ARG A 72 -10.09 -2.49 -5.45
CA ARG A 72 -9.36 -3.63 -4.89
C ARG A 72 -8.85 -4.59 -5.96
N GLU A 73 -9.69 -4.97 -6.92
CA GLU A 73 -9.26 -5.83 -8.03
C GLU A 73 -8.11 -5.17 -8.81
N LYS A 74 -8.20 -3.86 -9.07
CA LYS A 74 -7.12 -3.14 -9.74
C LYS A 74 -5.82 -3.12 -8.93
N LEU A 75 -5.87 -2.92 -7.61
CA LEU A 75 -4.68 -3.01 -6.76
C LEU A 75 -4.10 -4.42 -6.79
N LYS A 76 -4.96 -5.44 -6.69
CA LYS A 76 -4.57 -6.85 -6.76
C LYS A 76 -3.83 -7.14 -8.05
N ASP A 77 -4.42 -6.82 -9.21
CA ASP A 77 -3.78 -7.02 -10.53
C ASP A 77 -2.40 -6.35 -10.62
N MET A 78 -2.26 -5.16 -10.01
CA MET A 78 -0.99 -4.44 -10.03
C MET A 78 0.10 -5.08 -9.17
N PHE A 79 -0.26 -5.76 -8.07
CA PHE A 79 0.67 -6.35 -7.12
C PHE A 79 0.89 -7.85 -7.28
N GLU A 80 -0.14 -8.61 -7.67
CA GLU A 80 -0.19 -10.08 -7.66
C GLU A 80 0.97 -10.73 -8.42
N TYR A 81 1.44 -10.12 -9.50
CA TYR A 81 2.54 -10.66 -10.30
C TYR A 81 3.89 -9.98 -10.04
N ARG A 82 3.94 -9.02 -9.10
CA ARG A 82 5.10 -8.13 -8.96
C ARG A 82 5.69 -8.10 -7.56
N CYS A 83 4.86 -7.96 -6.53
CA CYS A 83 5.32 -7.51 -5.21
C CYS A 83 5.60 -8.67 -4.25
N ASN A 84 6.84 -8.76 -3.78
CA ASN A 84 7.24 -9.79 -2.82
C ASN A 84 6.61 -9.65 -1.44
N LEU A 85 6.13 -8.45 -1.10
CA LEU A 85 5.42 -8.20 0.15
C LEU A 85 4.04 -8.85 0.17
N ILE A 86 3.43 -9.02 -1.02
CA ILE A 86 2.12 -9.67 -1.17
C ILE A 86 2.29 -11.17 -1.38
N ASP A 87 3.23 -11.56 -2.25
CA ASP A 87 3.56 -12.96 -2.50
C ASP A 87 5.08 -13.16 -2.46
N PRO A 88 5.60 -13.91 -1.45
CA PRO A 88 7.03 -14.16 -1.27
C PRO A 88 7.76 -14.81 -2.46
N GLN A 89 7.06 -15.36 -3.44
CA GLN A 89 7.64 -15.91 -4.67
C GLN A 89 7.89 -14.85 -5.74
N LYS A 90 7.34 -13.65 -5.61
CA LYS A 90 7.43 -12.59 -6.63
C LYS A 90 8.78 -11.86 -6.60
N PRO A 91 9.27 -11.36 -7.76
CA PRO A 91 10.66 -10.94 -7.92
C PRO A 91 11.02 -9.59 -7.27
N CYS A 92 10.04 -8.71 -7.00
CA CYS A 92 10.35 -7.38 -6.46
C CYS A 92 10.82 -7.46 -5.01
N LYS A 93 12.07 -7.09 -4.72
CA LYS A 93 12.56 -6.96 -3.35
C LYS A 93 12.87 -5.50 -3.07
N CYS A 94 12.21 -4.90 -2.06
CA CYS A 94 12.36 -3.48 -1.73
C CYS A 94 13.84 -3.08 -1.51
N TYR A 95 14.62 -3.95 -0.87
CA TYR A 95 16.05 -3.72 -0.65
C TYR A 95 16.87 -3.67 -1.95
N LEU A 96 16.48 -4.41 -2.98
CA LEU A 96 17.15 -4.38 -4.30
C LEU A 96 16.87 -3.06 -5.02
N TRP A 97 15.67 -2.48 -4.85
CA TRP A 97 15.39 -1.13 -5.33
C TRP A 97 16.22 -0.07 -4.59
N ILE A 98 16.36 -0.18 -3.27
CA ILE A 98 17.19 0.74 -2.48
C ILE A 98 18.65 0.68 -2.96
N LYS A 99 19.20 -0.54 -3.11
CA LYS A 99 20.54 -0.71 -3.65
C LYS A 99 20.66 -0.14 -5.07
N PHE A 100 19.73 -0.47 -5.96
CA PHE A 100 19.70 0.06 -7.33
C PHE A 100 19.77 1.60 -7.36
N MET A 101 19.07 2.25 -6.43
CA MET A 101 19.05 3.70 -6.30
C MET A 101 20.38 4.25 -5.77
N ARG A 102 20.94 3.64 -4.73
CA ARG A 102 22.27 4.00 -4.20
C ARG A 102 23.36 3.87 -5.26
N ASP A 103 23.40 2.73 -5.95
CA ASP A 103 24.40 2.43 -6.99
C ASP A 103 24.34 3.44 -8.15
N ARG A 104 23.23 4.17 -8.32
CA ARG A 104 23.05 5.21 -9.35
C ARG A 104 23.00 6.64 -8.80
N GLY A 105 23.24 6.85 -7.51
CA GLY A 105 23.14 8.18 -6.88
C GLY A 105 21.72 8.78 -6.97
N LEU A 106 20.69 7.94 -7.04
CA LEU A 106 19.30 8.38 -7.07
C LEU A 106 18.81 8.70 -5.64
N PRO A 107 17.94 9.71 -5.48
CA PRO A 107 17.42 10.08 -4.17
C PRO A 107 16.60 8.93 -3.58
N LEU A 108 17.01 8.44 -2.42
CA LEU A 108 16.29 7.41 -1.68
C LEU A 108 14.90 7.90 -1.28
N PRO A 109 13.94 6.98 -1.03
CA PRO A 109 12.70 7.36 -0.41
C PRO A 109 13.00 7.85 1.02
N GLU A 110 13.13 9.16 1.15
CA GLU A 110 13.29 9.89 2.40
C GLU A 110 12.10 10.86 2.50
N ASN A 111 11.58 11.07 3.71
CA ASN A 111 10.44 11.94 4.01
C ASN A 111 9.09 11.47 3.43
N GLY A 112 8.62 10.28 3.80
CA GLY A 112 7.19 10.15 4.08
C GLY A 112 6.83 11.15 5.18
N ILE A 113 5.68 11.82 5.06
CA ILE A 113 5.22 12.84 6.02
C ILE A 113 5.54 12.39 7.45
N ASN A 114 6.37 13.18 8.12
CA ASN A 114 6.92 12.86 9.42
C ASN A 114 5.83 13.00 10.48
N TYR A 115 5.02 11.97 10.70
CA TYR A 115 4.21 11.81 11.91
C TYR A 115 5.14 11.43 13.09
N ARG A 116 6.19 12.21 13.33
CA ARG A 116 7.12 12.02 14.46
C ARG A 116 6.49 12.60 15.72
N ASP A 117 5.49 11.90 16.24
CA ASP A 117 5.23 11.87 17.66
C ASP A 117 5.45 10.45 18.14
N LYS A 118 6.19 10.25 19.24
CA LYS A 118 6.47 8.90 19.79
C LYS A 118 5.19 8.14 20.13
N GLU A 119 4.11 8.87 20.40
CA GLU A 119 2.76 8.35 20.61
C GLU A 119 2.19 7.64 19.36
N LEU A 120 2.57 8.09 18.16
CA LEU A 120 2.17 7.49 16.89
C LEU A 120 3.07 6.32 16.47
N GLU A 121 4.25 6.11 17.05
CA GLU A 121 5.05 4.90 16.78
C GLU A 121 4.36 3.65 17.35
N GLU A 122 3.78 3.74 18.55
CA GLU A 122 2.99 2.66 19.13
C GLU A 122 1.71 2.40 18.33
N ASP A 123 1.10 3.46 17.79
CA ASP A 123 -0.08 3.37 16.95
C ASP A 123 0.25 2.95 15.51
N HIS A 124 1.45 3.24 14.98
CA HIS A 124 1.90 2.79 13.66
C HIS A 124 2.14 1.28 13.64
N PHE A 125 2.60 0.68 14.75
CA PHE A 125 2.60 -0.77 14.92
C PHE A 125 1.17 -1.36 15.03
N LYS A 126 0.22 -0.61 15.61
CA LYS A 126 -1.21 -0.98 15.55
C LYS A 126 -1.79 -0.81 14.15
N ASN A 127 -1.36 0.17 13.36
CA ASN A 127 -1.84 0.48 12.00
C ASN A 127 -1.05 -0.25 10.90
N MET A 128 -0.01 -1.01 11.26
CA MET A 128 0.44 -2.16 10.49
C MET A 128 -0.67 -3.22 10.41
N SER A 129 -1.69 -3.15 11.29
CA SER A 129 -2.95 -3.86 11.08
C SER A 129 -3.69 -3.44 9.82
N THR A 130 -3.47 -2.25 9.24
CA THR A 130 -4.05 -1.84 7.96
C THR A 130 -3.39 -2.58 6.78
N MET A 131 -2.11 -2.95 6.89
CA MET A 131 -1.49 -3.93 5.99
C MET A 131 -1.93 -5.37 6.28
N LYS A 132 -2.20 -5.73 7.55
CA LYS A 132 -3.00 -6.93 7.86
C LYS A 132 -4.44 -6.84 7.34
N GLN A 133 -5.02 -5.65 7.14
CA GLN A 133 -6.33 -5.47 6.53
C GLN A 133 -6.24 -5.70 5.02
N VAL A 134 -5.14 -5.29 4.38
CA VAL A 134 -4.82 -5.72 3.00
C VAL A 134 -4.61 -7.23 2.95
N GLU A 135 -3.94 -7.83 3.93
CA GLU A 135 -3.84 -9.29 4.08
C GLU A 135 -5.21 -9.96 4.31
N TYR A 136 -6.11 -9.32 5.08
CA TYR A 136 -7.51 -9.72 5.31
C TYR A 136 -8.33 -9.65 4.02
N LEU A 137 -8.11 -8.63 3.18
CA LEU A 137 -8.71 -8.55 1.84
C LEU A 137 -8.34 -9.74 0.95
N TYR A 138 -7.20 -10.39 1.18
CA TYR A 138 -6.77 -11.59 0.46
C TYR A 138 -7.13 -12.91 1.17
N LYS A 139 -7.36 -12.90 2.49
CA LYS A 139 -7.61 -14.11 3.31
C LYS A 139 -9.08 -14.43 3.55
N VAL A 140 -10.00 -13.49 3.37
CA VAL A 140 -11.44 -13.71 3.63
C VAL A 140 -12.14 -14.20 2.38
N LYS A 141 -12.70 -15.42 2.42
CA LYS A 141 -13.75 -15.82 1.47
C LYS A 141 -14.94 -14.89 1.66
N HIS A 142 -15.22 -14.05 0.68
CA HIS A 142 -16.43 -13.23 0.69
C HIS A 142 -17.63 -14.12 0.40
N GLU A 143 -18.29 -14.61 1.45
CA GLU A 143 -19.67 -15.10 1.35
C GLU A 143 -20.57 -13.88 1.21
N TYR A 144 -21.06 -13.66 -0.02
CA TYR A 144 -22.04 -12.64 -0.31
C TYR A 144 -23.41 -13.14 0.15
N THR A 145 -23.99 -12.46 1.13
CA THR A 145 -25.44 -12.48 1.41
C THR A 145 -26.12 -11.37 0.62
#